data_AF-A0A645EMV9-F1
#
_entry.id   AF-A0A645EMV9-F1
#
_cell.length_a   1.000
_cell.length_b   1.000
_cell.length_c   1.000
_cell.angle_alpha   90.00
_cell.angle_beta   90.00
_cell.angle_gamma   90.00
#
_symmetry.space_group_name_H-M   'P 1'
#
loop_
_entity.id
_entity.type
_entity.pdbx_description
1 polymer ?
#
loop_
_entity_poly.entity_id
_entity_poly.type
_entity_poly.pdbx_seq_one_letter_code
_entity_poly.pdbx_strand_id
1 'polypeptide(L)'
;MKIAAMLARAKGRDFYDLMFLLSQAKPDYDFLSKRCEVHNLQEFKQATAELLRTVDLKKKQKNFEHLLFNKANSEKILRFGEFVDSLTE
;
A
#
# COMPACT_ATOMS: atom_id res chain seq x y z
N MET A 1 -7.46 6.00 6.73
CA MET A 1 -8.43 5.34 5.80
C MET A 1 -7.79 4.46 4.72
N LYS A 2 -6.81 4.94 3.92
CA LYS A 2 -6.33 4.20 2.73
C LYS A 2 -5.52 2.92 3.06
N ILE A 3 -4.69 2.96 4.10
CA ILE A 3 -3.94 1.78 4.59
C ILE A 3 -4.88 0.64 4.97
N ALA A 4 -5.86 0.89 5.84
CA ALA A 4 -6.86 -0.12 6.23
C ALA A 4 -7.57 -0.72 5.01
N ALA A 5 -7.86 0.10 4.01
CA ALA A 5 -8.53 -0.34 2.80
C ALA A 5 -7.60 -1.15 1.86
N MET A 6 -6.30 -0.85 1.83
CA MET A 6 -5.29 -1.68 1.15
C MET A 6 -5.17 -3.04 1.85
N LEU A 7 -5.01 -3.07 3.17
CA LEU A 7 -4.90 -4.30 3.96
C LEU A 7 -6.11 -5.22 3.77
N ALA A 8 -7.32 -4.66 3.69
CA ALA A 8 -8.54 -5.45 3.51
C ALA A 8 -8.78 -5.94 2.06
N ARG A 9 -8.35 -5.18 1.04
CA ARG A 9 -8.80 -5.39 -0.36
C ARG A 9 -7.68 -5.74 -1.33
N ALA A 10 -6.46 -5.29 -1.04
CA ALA A 10 -5.28 -5.41 -1.87
C ALA A 10 -5.54 -5.16 -3.38
N LYS A 11 -6.22 -4.06 -3.74
CA LYS A 11 -6.41 -3.70 -5.16
C LYS A 11 -5.19 -2.91 -5.66
N GLY A 12 -4.85 -3.05 -6.95
CA GLY A 12 -3.70 -2.34 -7.55
C GLY A 12 -3.73 -0.83 -7.29
N ARG A 13 -4.90 -0.20 -7.43
CA ARG A 13 -5.10 1.22 -7.13
C ARG A 13 -4.79 1.60 -5.68
N ASP A 14 -5.04 0.70 -4.71
CA ASP A 14 -4.81 1.02 -3.31
C ASP A 14 -3.31 1.15 -3.02
N PHE A 15 -2.49 0.25 -3.57
CA PHE A 15 -1.03 0.35 -3.50
C PHE A 15 -0.53 1.63 -4.15
N TYR A 16 -1.01 1.91 -5.37
CA TYR A 16 -0.60 3.10 -6.13
C TYR A 16 -0.91 4.41 -5.39
N ASP A 17 -2.16 4.57 -4.96
CA ASP A 17 -2.59 5.75 -4.22
C ASP A 17 -1.85 5.88 -2.89
N LEU A 18 -1.57 4.76 -2.23
CA LEU A 18 -0.90 4.79 -0.93
C LEU A 18 0.57 5.19 -1.05
N MET A 19 1.27 4.78 -2.12
CA MET A 19 2.63 5.28 -2.39
C MET A 19 2.64 6.81 -2.50
N PHE A 20 1.66 7.40 -3.18
CA PHE A 20 1.53 8.86 -3.31
C PHE A 20 1.16 9.55 -2.00
N LEU A 21 0.28 8.96 -1.19
CA LEU A 21 -0.11 9.55 0.08
C LEU A 21 1.02 9.50 1.11
N LEU A 22 1.75 8.39 1.17
CA LEU A 22 2.87 8.22 2.11
C LEU A 22 4.08 9.09 1.76
N SER A 23 4.20 9.57 0.51
CA SER A 23 5.20 10.58 0.16
C SER A 23 4.81 12.01 0.59
N GLN A 24 3.57 12.23 1.03
CA GLN A 24 3.05 13.56 1.40
C GLN A 24 2.71 13.70 2.88
N ALA A 25 2.26 12.63 3.53
CA ALA A 25 1.77 12.68 4.90
C ALA A 25 2.06 11.38 5.65
N LYS A 26 2.22 11.52 6.97
CA LYS A 26 2.37 10.38 7.88
C LYS A 26 1.02 9.67 8.10
N PRO A 27 1.02 8.36 8.33
CA PRO A 27 -0.20 7.64 8.72
C PRO A 27 -0.79 8.15 10.03
N ASP A 28 -2.11 8.19 10.10
CA ASP A 28 -2.86 8.41 11.34
C ASP A 28 -3.02 7.07 12.08
N TYR A 29 -2.11 6.78 13.02
CA TYR A 29 -2.11 5.53 13.77
C TYR A 29 -3.22 5.43 14.83
N ASP A 30 -3.76 6.54 15.31
CA ASP A 30 -4.92 6.54 16.20
C ASP A 30 -6.17 6.03 15.47
N PHE A 31 -6.33 6.38 14.20
CA PHE A 31 -7.37 5.82 13.36
C PHE A 31 -7.09 4.35 13.00
N LEU A 32 -5.83 4.02 12.65
CA LEU A 32 -5.48 2.68 12.15
C LEU A 32 -5.54 1.61 13.24
N SER A 33 -5.11 1.92 14.46
CA SER A 33 -5.23 1.02 15.61
C SER A 33 -6.67 0.56 15.83
N LYS A 34 -7.63 1.50 15.76
CA LYS A 34 -9.07 1.23 15.92
C LYS A 34 -9.69 0.46 14.75
N ARG A 35 -9.05 0.42 13.58
CA ARG A 35 -9.65 -0.11 12.34
C ARG A 35 -9.02 -1.40 11.85
N CYS A 36 -7.72 -1.56 12.02
CA CYS A 36 -6.97 -2.70 11.54
C CYS A 36 -5.77 -3.05 12.44
N GLU A 37 -5.80 -2.64 13.72
CA GLU A 37 -4.80 -3.03 14.73
C GLU A 37 -3.34 -2.69 14.32
N VAL A 38 -3.17 -1.58 13.59
CA VAL A 38 -1.85 -1.06 13.22
C VAL A 38 -1.60 0.21 14.04
N HIS A 39 -0.67 0.14 14.98
CA HIS A 39 -0.40 1.16 15.98
C HIS A 39 0.83 2.02 15.64
N ASN A 40 1.71 1.56 14.76
CA ASN A 40 2.94 2.27 14.40
C ASN A 40 3.50 1.83 13.03
N LEU A 41 4.62 2.44 12.62
CA LEU A 41 5.27 2.16 11.34
C LEU A 41 5.81 0.72 11.26
N GLN A 42 6.36 0.20 12.35
CA GLN A 42 6.89 -1.17 12.38
C GLN A 42 5.78 -2.20 12.11
N GLU A 43 4.64 -2.05 12.79
CA GLU A 43 3.48 -2.91 12.57
C GLU A 43 2.89 -2.74 11.17
N PHE A 44 2.88 -1.52 10.63
CA PHE A 44 2.46 -1.30 9.25
C PHE A 44 3.36 -2.04 8.25
N LYS A 45 4.69 -1.99 8.44
CA LYS A 45 5.65 -2.73 7.62
C LYS A 45 5.41 -4.24 7.73
N GLN A 46 5.25 -4.76 8.94
CA GLN A 46 4.97 -6.18 9.17
C GLN A 46 3.66 -6.62 8.51
N ALA A 47 2.55 -5.91 8.73
CA ALA A 47 1.26 -6.22 8.12
C ALA A 47 1.32 -6.16 6.58
N THR A 48 2.09 -5.22 6.03
CA THR A 48 2.33 -5.14 4.59
C THR A 48 3.13 -6.33 4.08
N ALA A 49 4.20 -6.72 4.77
CA ALA A 49 5.02 -7.87 4.37
C ALA A 49 4.21 -9.17 4.35
N GLU A 50 3.37 -9.41 5.36
CA GLU A 50 2.46 -10.56 5.38
C GLU A 50 1.44 -10.51 4.24
N LEU A 51 0.85 -9.34 3.98
CA LEU A 51 -0.08 -9.18 2.87
C LEU A 51 0.59 -9.51 1.53
N LEU A 52 1.80 -9.01 1.29
CA LEU A 52 2.52 -9.19 0.03
C LEU A 52 2.90 -10.65 -0.24
N ARG A 53 3.01 -11.51 0.78
CA ARG A 53 3.20 -12.95 0.58
C ARG A 53 2.00 -13.64 -0.08
N THR A 54 0.80 -13.06 0.09
CA THR A 54 -0.46 -13.62 -0.43
C THR A 54 -0.94 -12.95 -1.73
N VAL A 55 -0.33 -11.83 -2.11
CA VAL A 55 -0.79 -10.98 -3.21
C VAL A 55 0.16 -11.04 -4.39
N ASP A 56 -0.34 -11.47 -5.55
CA ASP A 56 0.36 -11.33 -6.82
C ASP A 56 0.25 -9.89 -7.34
N LEU A 57 1.29 -9.08 -7.07
CA LEU A 57 1.37 -7.69 -7.52
C LEU A 57 1.38 -7.55 -9.05
N LYS A 58 1.91 -8.52 -9.81
CA LYS A 58 1.87 -8.49 -11.29
C LYS A 58 0.43 -8.63 -11.78
N LYS A 59 -0.37 -9.49 -11.16
CA LYS A 59 -1.81 -9.58 -11.44
C LYS A 59 -2.54 -8.30 -11.05
N LYS A 60 -2.22 -7.72 -9.89
CA LYS A 60 -2.83 -6.46 -9.45
C LYS A 60 -2.50 -5.30 -10.38
N GLN A 61 -1.28 -5.24 -10.93
CA GLN A 61 -0.82 -4.25 -11.89
C GLN A 61 -1.73 -4.23 -13.13
N LYS A 62 -1.86 -5.38 -13.79
CA LYS A 62 -2.70 -5.52 -14.99
C LYS A 62 -4.15 -5.13 -14.75
N ASN A 63 -4.68 -5.48 -13.57
CA ASN A 63 -6.07 -5.22 -13.23
C ASN A 63 -6.42 -3.74 -13.01
N PHE A 64 -5.45 -2.87 -12.72
CA PHE A 64 -5.72 -1.45 -12.46
C PHE A 64 -5.09 -0.49 -13.47
N GLU A 65 -4.16 -0.97 -14.30
CA GLU A 65 -3.46 -0.17 -15.31
C GLU A 65 -4.40 0.68 -16.17
N HIS A 66 -5.55 0.11 -16.58
CA HIS A 66 -6.55 0.81 -17.40
C HIS A 66 -7.21 2.02 -16.72
N LEU A 67 -7.05 2.17 -15.40
CA LEU A 67 -7.54 3.32 -14.63
C LEU A 67 -6.55 4.49 -14.66
N LEU A 68 -5.31 4.28 -15.11
CA LEU A 68 -4.27 5.31 -15.14
C LEU A 68 -4.25 6.04 -16.47
N PHE A 69 -4.08 7.37 -16.40
CA PHE A 69 -3.79 8.19 -17.60
C PHE A 69 -2.49 7.76 -18.28
N ASN A 70 -1.44 7.54 -17.48
CA ASN A 70 -0.18 6.96 -17.97
C ASN A 70 -0.06 5.53 -17.44
N LYS A 71 -0.24 4.56 -18.33
CA LYS A 71 -0.20 3.12 -18.02
C LYS A 71 1.15 2.64 -17.47
N ALA A 72 2.26 3.27 -17.88
CA ALA A 72 3.59 2.93 -17.38
C ALA A 72 3.72 3.16 -15.86
N ASN A 73 2.92 4.09 -15.30
CA ASN A 73 2.87 4.28 -13.85
C ASN A 73 2.33 3.05 -13.09
N SER A 74 1.67 2.11 -13.77
CA SER A 74 1.20 0.87 -13.13
C SER A 74 2.36 0.05 -12.55
N GLU A 75 3.54 0.09 -13.17
CA GLU A 75 4.72 -0.66 -12.75
C GLU A 75 5.23 -0.28 -11.35
N LYS A 76 4.91 0.94 -10.87
CA LYS A 76 5.35 1.42 -9.55
C LYS A 76 4.92 0.49 -8.41
N ILE A 77 3.73 -0.11 -8.51
CA ILE A 77 3.21 -0.98 -7.44
C ILE A 77 4.01 -2.27 -7.30
N LEU A 78 4.78 -2.67 -8.31
CA LEU A 78 5.67 -3.84 -8.23
C LEU A 78 6.78 -3.62 -7.20
N ARG A 79 7.11 -2.36 -6.90
CA ARG A 79 8.13 -1.95 -5.93
C ARG A 79 7.52 -1.53 -4.59
N PHE A 80 6.26 -1.87 -4.34
CA PHE A 80 5.56 -1.43 -3.14
C PHE A 80 6.22 -1.92 -1.84
N GLY A 81 6.71 -3.16 -1.81
CA GLY A 81 7.42 -3.70 -0.64
C GLY A 81 8.69 -2.91 -0.33
N GLU A 82 9.57 -2.73 -1.32
CA GLU A 82 10.79 -1.91 -1.19
C GLU A 82 10.48 -0.49 -0.71
N PHE A 83 9.43 0.11 -1.26
CA PHE A 83 8.99 1.44 -0.87
C PHE A 83 8.58 1.49 0.61
N VAL A 84 7.76 0.56 1.08
CA VAL A 84 7.32 0.52 2.47
C VAL A 84 8.49 0.26 3.43
N ASP A 85 9.44 -0.61 3.05
CA ASP A 85 10.64 -0.87 3.84
C ASP A 85 11.53 0.37 3.97
N SER A 86 11.59 1.21 2.94
CA SER A 86 12.37 2.46 2.93
C SER A 86 11.81 3.57 3.82
N LEU A 87 10.56 3.46 4.29
CA LEU A 87 9.95 4.49 5.13
C LEU A 87 10.65 4.58 6.49
N THR A 88 10.89 5.81 6.95
CA THR A 88 11.43 6.13 8.28
C THR A 88 10.41 6.98 9.06
N GLU A 89 10.49 6.97 10.39
CA GLU A 89 9.63 7.80 11.26
C GLU A 89 9.88 9.31 11.12
#